data_AF-A0A3N5I0V5-F1
#
_entry.id   AF-A0A3N5I0V5-F1
#
_cell.length_a   1.000
_cell.length_b   1.000
_cell.length_c   1.000
_cell.angle_alpha   90.00
_cell.angle_beta   90.00
_cell.angle_gamma   90.00
#
_symmetry.space_group_name_H-M   'P 1'
#
loop_
_entity.id
_entity.type
_entity.pdbx_description
1 polymer ?
#
loop_
_entity_poly.entity_id
_entity_poly.type
_entity_poly.pdbx_seq_one_letter_code
_entity_poly.pdbx_strand_id
1 'polypeptide(L)'
;MPIHIPSDIAFRDIAGEAVVLNLSTGIYFGLDAVGTRIWHLLAEHGSSEPVVNTLLAEYDVEKGKLRHDVETLIQQLLDKGLVARDAEHTPSAH
;
A
#
# COMPACT_ATOMS: atom_id res chain seq x y z
N MET A 1 -3.73 10.93 -4.56
CA MET A 1 -4.91 10.07 -4.81
C MET A 1 -5.16 9.28 -3.53
N PRO A 2 -6.33 9.44 -2.89
CA PRO A 2 -6.59 8.84 -1.59
C PRO A 2 -6.77 7.31 -1.71
N ILE A 3 -6.12 6.59 -0.82
CA ILE A 3 -6.07 5.13 -0.73
C ILE A 3 -6.32 4.75 0.72
N HIS A 4 -7.17 3.75 0.94
CA HIS A 4 -7.39 3.16 2.26
C HIS A 4 -7.14 1.65 2.24
N ILE A 5 -6.91 1.08 3.42
CA ILE A 5 -6.77 -0.35 3.63
C ILE A 5 -8.13 -0.88 4.11
N PRO A 6 -8.79 -1.81 3.38
CA PRO A 6 -10.04 -2.40 3.81
C PRO A 6 -9.92 -3.12 5.16
N SER A 7 -11.02 -3.19 5.93
CA SER A 7 -11.08 -3.84 7.24
C SER A 7 -10.74 -5.33 7.21
N ASP A 8 -10.95 -5.97 6.08
CA ASP A 8 -10.80 -7.41 5.90
C ASP A 8 -9.35 -7.79 5.57
N ILE A 9 -8.42 -6.83 5.66
CA ILE A 9 -7.01 -7.04 5.41
C ILE A 9 -6.26 -7.09 6.74
N ALA A 10 -5.72 -8.26 7.05
CA ALA A 10 -4.83 -8.44 8.18
C ALA A 10 -3.38 -8.21 7.76
N PHE A 11 -2.63 -7.50 8.59
CA PHE A 11 -1.21 -7.21 8.37
C PHE A 11 -0.39 -7.69 9.58
N ARG A 12 0.76 -8.30 9.33
CA ARG A 12 1.71 -8.69 10.36
C ARG A 12 3.14 -8.42 9.91
N ASP A 13 3.84 -7.56 10.64
CA ASP A 13 5.29 -7.40 10.54
C ASP A 13 5.99 -8.54 11.30
N ILE A 14 7.01 -9.12 10.65
CA ILE A 14 7.87 -10.18 11.14
C ILE A 14 9.31 -9.83 10.72
N ALA A 15 10.11 -9.36 11.67
CA ALA A 15 11.54 -9.06 11.47
C ALA A 15 11.84 -8.08 10.32
N GLY A 16 10.94 -7.12 10.09
CA GLY A 16 11.10 -6.10 9.05
C GLY A 16 10.55 -6.50 7.69
N GLU A 17 10.07 -7.73 7.52
CA GLU A 17 9.22 -8.15 6.41
C GLU A 17 7.77 -8.22 6.89
N ALA A 18 6.81 -8.24 5.98
CA ALA A 18 5.41 -8.33 6.37
C ALA A 18 4.63 -9.36 5.59
N VAL A 19 3.62 -9.92 6.27
CA VAL A 19 2.60 -10.76 5.68
C VAL A 19 1.28 -10.00 5.68
N VAL A 20 0.70 -9.85 4.50
CA VAL A 20 -0.64 -9.30 4.28
C VAL A 20 -1.57 -10.45 3.93
N LEU A 21 -2.65 -10.59 4.68
CA LEU A 21 -3.68 -11.61 4.44
C LEU A 21 -4.99 -10.92 4.10
N ASN A 22 -5.54 -11.25 2.93
CA ASN A 22 -6.91 -10.91 2.60
C ASN A 22 -7.84 -11.95 3.20
N LEU A 23 -8.62 -11.57 4.22
CA LEU A 23 -9.52 -12.48 4.94
C LEU A 23 -10.69 -12.93 4.07
N SER A 24 -11.11 -12.11 3.11
CA SER A 24 -12.24 -12.39 2.23
C SER A 24 -11.90 -13.42 1.15
N THR A 25 -10.65 -13.46 0.68
CA THR A 25 -10.18 -14.42 -0.33
C THR A 25 -9.33 -15.55 0.24
N GLY A 26 -8.80 -15.39 1.46
CA GLY A 26 -7.85 -16.30 2.09
C GLY A 26 -6.43 -16.24 1.51
N ILE A 27 -6.14 -15.28 0.63
CA ILE A 27 -4.84 -15.17 -0.05
C ILE A 27 -3.86 -14.37 0.82
N TYR A 28 -2.66 -14.93 1.00
CA TYR A 28 -1.55 -14.27 1.68
C TYR A 28 -0.52 -13.71 0.69
N PHE A 29 0.10 -12.60 1.08
CA PHE A 29 1.13 -11.91 0.32
C PHE A 29 2.28 -11.55 1.25
N GLY A 30 3.51 -11.79 0.81
CA GLY A 30 4.71 -11.33 1.48
C GLY A 30 5.14 -9.98 0.93
N LEU A 31 5.59 -9.10 1.81
CA LEU A 31 6.27 -7.84 1.50
C LEU A 31 7.69 -7.94 2.04
N ASP A 32 8.65 -7.51 1.23
CA ASP A 32 10.02 -7.30 1.71
C ASP A 32 10.10 -6.06 2.62
N ALA A 33 11.30 -5.70 3.06
CA ALA A 33 11.50 -4.55 3.94
C ALA A 33 11.02 -3.22 3.35
N VAL A 34 11.21 -3.01 2.06
CA VAL A 34 10.81 -1.76 1.39
C VAL A 34 9.29 -1.74 1.20
N GLY A 35 8.70 -2.85 0.75
CA GLY A 35 7.26 -3.00 0.63
C GLY A 35 6.54 -2.86 1.97
N THR A 36 7.13 -3.38 3.05
CA THR A 36 6.64 -3.22 4.42
C THR A 36 6.67 -1.75 4.84
N ARG A 37 7.75 -1.02 4.54
CA ARG A 37 7.82 0.42 4.82
C ARG A 37 6.78 1.20 4.02
N ILE A 38 6.60 0.89 2.73
CA ILE A 38 5.56 1.50 1.88
C ILE A 38 4.17 1.25 2.46
N TRP A 39 3.89 0.02 2.90
CA TRP A 39 2.62 -0.34 3.52
C TRP A 39 2.32 0.50 4.76
N HIS A 40 3.29 0.66 5.67
CA HIS A 40 3.14 1.49 6.86
C HIS A 40 2.83 2.95 6.51
N LEU A 41 3.56 3.52 5.55
CA LEU A 41 3.36 4.90 5.11
C LEU A 41 2.02 5.09 4.40
N LEU A 42 1.55 4.08 3.65
CA LEU A 42 0.22 4.08 3.05
C LEU A 42 -0.87 4.03 4.11
N ALA A 43 -0.72 3.19 5.14
CA ALA A 43 -1.65 3.11 6.26
C ALA A 43 -1.72 4.43 7.06
N GLU A 44 -0.59 5.14 7.17
CA GLU A 44 -0.49 6.40 7.90
C GLU A 44 -1.02 7.61 7.09
N HIS A 45 -0.64 7.72 5.81
CA HIS A 45 -0.91 8.92 5.02
C HIS A 45 -2.06 8.77 4.01
N GLY A 46 -2.41 7.55 3.63
CA GLY A 46 -3.48 7.28 2.67
C GLY A 46 -3.24 7.84 1.27
N SER A 47 -1.99 8.11 0.86
CA SER A 47 -1.68 8.66 -0.47
C SER A 47 -0.24 8.35 -0.89
N SER A 48 -0.01 8.20 -2.19
CA SER A 48 1.31 7.87 -2.74
C SER A 48 2.35 8.99 -2.65
N GLU A 49 1.95 10.26 -2.78
CA GLU A 49 2.87 11.39 -2.73
C GLU A 49 3.64 11.53 -1.39
N PRO A 50 2.97 11.54 -0.23
CA PRO A 50 3.68 11.59 1.05
C PRO A 50 4.57 10.36 1.27
N VAL A 51 4.13 9.17 0.84
CA VAL A 51 4.94 7.95 0.88
C VAL A 51 6.26 8.13 0.12
N VAL A 52 6.20 8.60 -1.13
CA VAL A 52 7.39 8.82 -1.97
C VAL A 52 8.32 9.85 -1.33
N ASN A 53 7.78 10.96 -0.81
CA ASN A 53 8.58 12.01 -0.19
C ASN A 53 9.30 11.50 1.07
N THR A 54 8.63 10.71 1.91
CA THR A 54 9.24 10.11 3.09
C THR A 54 10.34 9.11 2.72
N LEU A 55 10.09 8.25 1.73
CA LEU A 55 11.09 7.27 1.27
C LEU A 55 12.30 7.94 0.61
N LEU A 56 12.14 9.08 -0.07
CA LEU A 56 13.28 9.84 -0.60
C LEU A 56 14.18 10.44 0.48
N ALA A 57 13.64 10.68 1.67
CA ALA A 57 14.42 11.14 2.82
C ALA A 57 15.14 9.98 3.54
N GLU A 58 14.58 8.76 3.46
CA GLU A 58 15.12 7.56 4.10
C GLU A 58 16.14 6.82 3.24
N TYR A 59 15.98 6.87 1.91
CA TYR A 59 16.78 6.13 0.95
C TYR A 59 17.42 7.08 -0.07
N ASP A 60 18.73 6.90 -0.30
CA ASP A 60 19.46 7.63 -1.34
C ASP A 60 19.21 6.96 -2.71
N VAL A 61 18.04 7.24 -3.29
CA VAL A 61 17.57 6.67 -4.57
C VAL A 61 17.04 7.75 -5.50
N GLU A 62 17.08 7.49 -6.79
CA GLU A 62 16.53 8.40 -7.78
C GLU A 62 15.00 8.52 -7.64
N LYS A 63 14.50 9.75 -7.54
CA LYS A 63 13.05 10.05 -7.44
C LYS A 63 12.20 9.39 -8.52
N GLY A 64 12.68 9.37 -9.77
CA GLY A 64 11.95 8.76 -10.88
C GLY A 64 11.72 7.26 -10.65
N LYS A 65 12.78 6.56 -10.26
CA LYS A 65 12.76 5.14 -9.94
C LYS A 65 11.90 4.83 -8.71
N LEU A 66 12.12 5.53 -7.60
CA LEU A 66 11.37 5.28 -6.36
C LEU A 66 9.87 5.51 -6.55
N ARG A 67 9.50 6.58 -7.25
CA ARG A 67 8.09 6.84 -7.57
C ARG A 67 7.50 5.69 -8.39
N HIS A 68 8.20 5.23 -9.42
CA HIS A 68 7.74 4.12 -10.25
C HIS A 68 7.57 2.82 -9.44
N ASP A 69 8.52 2.51 -8.56
CA ASP A 69 8.47 1.32 -7.72
C ASP A 69 7.29 1.38 -6.73
N VAL A 70 7.07 2.55 -6.09
CA VAL A 70 5.93 2.78 -5.19
C VAL A 70 4.60 2.69 -5.93
N GLU A 71 4.48 3.34 -7.10
CA GLU A 71 3.26 3.29 -7.91
C GLU A 71 2.96 1.85 -8.38
N THR A 72 4.00 1.10 -8.78
CA THR A 72 3.87 -0.30 -9.20
C THR A 72 3.37 -1.17 -8.06
N LEU A 73 3.94 -1.02 -6.86
CA LEU A 73 3.47 -1.76 -5.69
C LEU A 73 2.02 -1.42 -5.37
N ILE A 74 1.65 -0.13 -5.35
CA ILE A 74 0.27 0.30 -5.09
C ILE A 74 -0.70 -0.31 -6.10
N GLN A 75 -0.36 -0.35 -7.40
CA GLN A 75 -1.21 -1.01 -8.40
C GLN A 75 -1.35 -2.51 -8.12
N GLN A 76 -0.27 -3.21 -7.77
CA GLN A 76 -0.35 -4.63 -7.42
C GLN A 76 -1.24 -4.87 -6.20
N LEU A 77 -1.16 -4.01 -5.18
CA LEU A 77 -2.01 -4.09 -3.99
C LEU A 77 -3.49 -3.85 -4.35
N LEU A 78 -3.77 -2.90 -5.24
CA LEU A 78 -5.12 -2.62 -5.75
C LEU A 78 -5.69 -3.80 -6.54
N ASP A 79 -4.91 -4.37 -7.45
CA ASP A 79 -5.32 -5.52 -8.28
C ASP A 79 -5.63 -6.76 -7.43
N LYS A 80 -4.94 -6.88 -6.28
CA LYS A 80 -5.14 -7.96 -5.30
C LYS A 80 -6.22 -7.64 -4.27
N GLY A 81 -6.84 -6.46 -4.33
CA GLY A 81 -7.85 -6.01 -3.38
C GLY A 81 -7.33 -5.84 -1.94
N LEU A 82 -6.02 -5.59 -1.77
CA LEU A 82 -5.37 -5.39 -0.47
C LEU A 82 -5.44 -3.94 0.00
N VAL A 83 -5.57 -3.03 -0.96
CA VAL A 83 -5.89 -1.62 -0.72
C VAL A 83 -7.01 -1.24 -1.67
N ALA A 84 -7.76 -0.20 -1.34
CA ALA A 84 -8.81 0.32 -2.19
C ALA A 84 -8.60 1.83 -2.39
N ARG A 85 -9.05 2.32 -3.54
CA ARG A 85 -9.10 3.75 -3.79
C ARG A 85 -10.30 4.28 -3.02
N ASP A 86 -10.13 5.38 -2.31
CA ASP A 86 -11.28 6.17 -1.89
C ASP A 86 -11.89 6.75 -3.15
N ALA A 87 -12.84 6.02 -3.73
CA ALA A 87 -13.76 6.63 -4.66
C ALA A 87 -14.53 7.68 -3.87
N GLU A 88 -14.53 8.92 -4.37
CA GLU A 88 -15.64 9.82 -4.08
C GLU A 88 -16.92 9.00 -4.22
N HIS A 89 -17.74 8.98 -3.17
CA HIS A 89 -19.05 8.36 -3.13
C HIS A 89 -19.74 8.58 -4.48
N THR A 90 -19.80 7.56 -5.34
CA THR A 90 -20.90 7.46 -6.28
C THR A 90 -21.95 6.69 -5.50
N PRO A 91 -23.00 7.34 -4.98
CA PRO A 91 -24.07 6.61 -4.34
C PRO A 91 -24.67 5.72 -5.42
N SER A 92 -24.46 4.41 -5.30
CA SER A 92 -25.17 3.44 -6.11
C SER A 92 -26.63 3.48 -5.62
N ALA A 93 -27.46 4.25 -6.32
CA ALA A 93 -28.89 4.30 -6.10
C ALA A 93 -29.45 2.87 -6.23
N HIS A 94 -30.14 2.42 -5.19
CA HIS A 94 -31.09 1.31 -5.25
C HIS A 94 -32.43 1.83 -4.74
#